data_AF-A0A5C7W5J7-F1
#
_entry.id   AF-A0A5C7W5J7-F1
#
_cell.length_a   1.000
_cell.length_b   1.000
_cell.length_c   1.000
_cell.angle_alpha   90.00
_cell.angle_beta   90.00
_cell.angle_gamma   90.00
#
_symmetry.space_group_name_H-M   'P 1'
#
loop_
_entity.id
_entity.type
_entity.pdbx_description
1 polymer ?
#
loop_
_entity_poly.entity_id
_entity_poly.type
_entity_poly.pdbx_seq_one_letter_code
_entity_poly.pdbx_strand_id
1 'polypeptide(L)'
;IIHNTIYVPGHFHATVVIGTTLTFMALTYYLIPVLFRREMIAPTLAKWQPYLFGFSMYFFVLVMMGAGTLGVSRRHWDMAFQGHALAYEWPGAAYLMMGLVGIGGIAAIAGGAIFVYVTVGSLLWGKKLDTGNVSAKFTPVSRAAPSAVAQTYGSVGFAAPGTFVLAMVFLIAFVLYYFINWKYLSTLWGLS
;
A
#
# COMPACT_ATOMS: atom_id res chain seq x y z
N ILE A 1 20.66 -3.29 12.99
CA ILE A 1 21.12 -1.94 12.58
C ILE A 1 19.97 -0.94 12.40
N ILE A 2 18.76 -1.35 12.03
CA ILE A 2 17.61 -0.45 11.82
C ILE A 2 16.76 -0.15 13.09
N HIS A 3 17.18 -0.64 14.26
CA HIS A 3 16.42 -0.45 15.49
C HIS A 3 16.42 1.03 15.90
N ASN A 4 15.26 1.55 16.31
CA ASN A 4 15.05 2.97 16.62
C ASN A 4 15.32 3.98 15.49
N THR A 5 15.46 3.52 14.24
CA THR A 5 15.49 4.43 13.09
C THR A 5 14.10 4.56 12.45
N ILE A 6 13.95 5.56 11.59
CA ILE A 6 12.74 5.84 10.82
C ILE A 6 12.41 4.73 9.79
N TYR A 7 13.33 3.78 9.62
CA TYR A 7 13.10 2.54 8.85
C TYR A 7 11.89 1.77 9.38
N VAL A 8 11.79 1.66 10.71
CA VAL A 8 10.72 0.89 11.36
C VAL A 8 9.34 1.48 11.05
N PRO A 9 9.10 2.79 11.23
CA PRO A 9 7.91 3.46 10.69
C PRO A 9 7.69 3.21 9.19
N GLY A 10 8.73 3.28 8.35
CA GLY A 10 8.61 2.99 6.92
C GLY A 10 8.05 1.58 6.66
N HIS A 11 8.60 0.57 7.32
CA HIS A 11 8.09 -0.80 7.26
C HIS A 11 6.61 -0.92 7.71
N PHE A 12 6.23 -0.27 8.80
CA PHE A 12 4.83 -0.27 9.26
C PHE A 12 3.87 0.41 8.28
N HIS A 13 4.30 1.49 7.61
CA HIS A 13 3.50 2.11 6.56
C HIS A 13 3.39 1.20 5.32
N ALA A 14 4.42 0.40 5.01
CA ALA A 14 4.36 -0.61 3.97
C ALA A 14 3.28 -1.67 4.25
N THR A 15 3.26 -2.20 5.47
CA THR A 15 2.36 -3.31 5.81
C THR A 15 0.94 -2.83 6.09
N VAL A 16 0.78 -1.79 6.91
CA VAL A 16 -0.53 -1.31 7.35
C VAL A 16 -1.15 -0.40 6.30
N VAL A 17 -0.43 0.64 5.85
CA VAL A 17 -1.03 1.68 5.00
C VAL A 17 -1.15 1.22 3.54
N ILE A 18 -0.09 0.64 2.97
CA ILE A 18 -0.15 0.11 1.60
C ILE A 18 -0.90 -1.24 1.56
N GLY A 19 -0.68 -2.12 2.53
CA GLY A 19 -1.37 -3.41 2.57
C GLY A 19 -2.84 -3.28 2.96
N THR A 20 -3.11 -3.04 4.25
CA THR A 20 -4.48 -3.10 4.78
C THR A 20 -5.33 -1.88 4.43
N THR A 21 -4.84 -0.65 4.63
CA THR A 21 -5.65 0.57 4.43
C THR A 21 -6.05 0.75 2.98
N LEU A 22 -5.12 0.61 2.03
CA LEU A 22 -5.43 0.72 0.60
C LEU A 22 -6.47 -0.33 0.16
N THR A 23 -6.39 -1.55 0.71
CA THR A 23 -7.38 -2.60 0.46
C THR A 23 -8.77 -2.18 0.96
N PHE A 24 -8.87 -1.64 2.18
CA PHE A 24 -10.14 -1.14 2.71
C PHE A 24 -10.66 0.08 1.93
N MET A 25 -9.79 0.97 1.46
CA MET A 25 -10.18 2.08 0.58
C MET A 25 -10.81 1.56 -0.71
N ALA A 26 -10.15 0.62 -1.40
CA ALA A 26 -10.68 0.04 -2.63
C ALA A 26 -11.99 -0.72 -2.40
N LEU A 27 -12.07 -1.51 -1.31
CA LEU A 27 -13.27 -2.23 -0.92
C LEU A 27 -14.43 -1.28 -0.63
N THR A 28 -14.18 -0.12 -0.02
CA THR A 28 -15.21 0.88 0.30
C THR A 28 -15.96 1.32 -0.96
N TYR A 29 -15.28 1.53 -2.09
CA TYR A 29 -15.95 1.89 -3.35
C TYR A 29 -16.87 0.79 -3.89
N TYR A 30 -16.60 -0.48 -3.58
CA TYR A 30 -17.53 -1.57 -3.84
C TYR A 30 -18.68 -1.59 -2.83
N LEU A 31 -18.41 -1.34 -1.55
CA LEU A 31 -19.42 -1.39 -0.49
C LEU A 31 -20.46 -0.27 -0.57
N ILE A 32 -20.10 0.93 -1.04
CA ILE A 32 -21.04 2.06 -1.15
C ILE A 32 -22.31 1.70 -1.94
N PRO A 33 -22.22 1.25 -3.21
CA PRO A 33 -23.42 0.88 -3.98
C PRO A 33 -24.11 -0.38 -3.43
N VAL A 34 -23.35 -1.33 -2.85
CA VAL A 34 -23.91 -2.59 -2.35
C VAL A 34 -24.71 -2.40 -1.06
N LEU A 35 -24.17 -1.66 -0.09
CA LEU A 35 -24.77 -1.49 1.23
C LEU A 35 -25.71 -0.30 1.29
N PHE A 36 -25.33 0.84 0.70
CA PHE A 36 -26.08 2.09 0.80
C PHE A 36 -26.97 2.35 -0.41
N ARG A 37 -26.86 1.53 -1.47
CA ARG A 37 -27.61 1.69 -2.73
C ARG A 37 -27.48 3.10 -3.28
N ARG A 38 -26.25 3.62 -3.31
CA ARG A 38 -25.94 4.95 -3.83
C ARG A 38 -24.92 4.89 -4.95
N GLU A 39 -25.13 5.73 -5.96
CA GLU A 39 -24.17 5.96 -7.03
C GLU A 39 -22.95 6.72 -6.51
N MET A 40 -21.80 6.41 -7.12
CA MET A 40 -20.56 7.15 -6.86
C MET A 40 -20.62 8.53 -7.53
N ILE A 41 -20.39 9.61 -6.78
CA ILE A 41 -20.46 10.97 -7.32
C ILE A 41 -19.35 11.30 -8.34
N ALA A 42 -18.22 10.61 -8.26
CA ALA A 42 -17.06 10.84 -9.12
C ALA A 42 -16.38 9.50 -9.48
N PRO A 43 -16.99 8.68 -10.35
CA PRO A 43 -16.52 7.31 -10.61
C PRO A 43 -15.13 7.26 -11.25
N THR A 44 -14.78 8.22 -12.11
CA THR A 44 -13.43 8.30 -12.70
C THR A 44 -12.38 8.61 -11.64
N LEU A 45 -12.69 9.52 -10.72
CA LEU A 45 -11.78 9.89 -9.65
C LEU A 45 -11.61 8.74 -8.64
N ALA A 46 -12.69 8.00 -8.35
CA ALA A 46 -12.65 6.78 -7.55
C ALA A 46 -11.73 5.70 -8.14
N LYS A 47 -11.67 5.58 -9.48
CA LYS A 47 -10.76 4.64 -10.15
C LYS A 47 -9.29 5.03 -9.98
N TRP A 48 -8.97 6.32 -10.04
CA TRP A 48 -7.60 6.82 -9.96
C TRP A 48 -7.06 6.93 -8.53
N GLN A 49 -7.94 7.18 -7.56
CA GLN A 49 -7.54 7.42 -6.18
C GLN A 49 -6.66 6.30 -5.56
N PRO A 50 -6.97 5.00 -5.72
CA PRO A 50 -6.13 3.94 -5.18
C PRO A 50 -4.71 3.93 -5.77
N TYR A 51 -4.57 4.28 -7.05
CA TYR A 51 -3.26 4.36 -7.69
C TYR A 51 -2.47 5.57 -7.18
N LEU A 52 -3.10 6.75 -7.09
CA LEU A 52 -2.44 7.93 -6.55
C LEU A 52 -1.98 7.67 -5.12
N PHE A 53 -2.88 7.23 -4.23
CA PHE A 53 -2.53 6.94 -2.85
C PHE A 53 -1.48 5.82 -2.74
N GLY A 54 -1.67 4.72 -3.47
CA GLY A 54 -0.80 3.56 -3.45
C GLY A 54 0.62 3.87 -3.92
N PHE A 55 0.79 4.52 -5.08
CA PHE A 55 2.11 4.86 -5.60
C PHE A 55 2.81 5.95 -4.78
N SER A 56 2.07 6.96 -4.30
CA SER A 56 2.63 7.97 -3.40
C SER A 56 3.11 7.36 -2.08
N MET A 57 2.32 6.45 -1.49
CA MET A 57 2.71 5.74 -0.28
C MET A 57 3.87 4.76 -0.52
N TYR A 58 3.91 4.10 -1.68
CA TYR A 58 5.03 3.23 -2.04
C TYR A 58 6.34 4.02 -2.12
N PHE A 59 6.32 5.16 -2.80
CA PHE A 59 7.45 6.10 -2.83
C PHE A 59 7.83 6.56 -1.42
N PHE A 60 6.86 7.04 -0.64
CA PHE A 60 7.05 7.49 0.75
C PHE A 60 7.76 6.44 1.61
N VAL A 61 7.30 5.19 1.55
CA VAL A 61 7.85 4.08 2.34
C VAL A 61 9.30 3.78 1.94
N LEU A 62 9.59 3.73 0.64
CA LEU A 62 10.94 3.43 0.15
C LEU A 62 11.95 4.48 0.61
N VAL A 63 11.63 5.76 0.47
CA VAL A 63 12.53 6.84 0.88
C VAL A 63 12.61 6.96 2.41
N MET A 64 11.54 6.66 3.15
CA MET A 64 11.55 6.61 4.62
C MET A 64 12.44 5.46 5.13
N MET A 65 12.33 4.28 4.51
CA MET A 65 13.22 3.16 4.81
C MET A 65 14.68 3.50 4.44
N GLY A 66 14.90 4.17 3.30
CA GLY A 66 16.21 4.70 2.91
C GLY A 66 16.82 5.69 3.92
N ALA A 67 16.04 6.64 4.43
CA ALA A 67 16.49 7.53 5.51
C ALA A 67 16.85 6.73 6.78
N GLY A 68 16.10 5.68 7.07
CA GLY A 68 16.33 4.82 8.22
C GLY A 68 17.57 3.94 8.12
N THR A 69 18.05 3.59 6.93
CA THR A 69 19.36 2.90 6.78
C THR A 69 20.54 3.84 7.02
N LEU A 70 20.33 5.15 6.83
CA LEU A 70 21.29 6.21 7.19
C LEU A 70 21.27 6.58 8.68
N GLY A 71 20.47 5.87 9.50
CA GLY A 71 20.46 6.03 10.95
C GLY A 71 19.44 7.04 11.49
N VAL A 72 18.68 7.72 10.63
CA VAL A 72 17.73 8.78 11.03
C VAL A 72 16.80 8.27 12.13
N SER A 73 16.80 8.94 13.29
CA SER A 73 16.02 8.52 14.46
C SER A 73 14.51 8.58 14.20
N ARG A 74 13.77 7.58 14.66
CA ARG A 74 12.30 7.67 14.75
C ARG A 74 11.88 8.46 15.98
N ARG A 75 10.63 8.94 16.00
CA ARG A 75 10.00 9.60 17.16
C ARG A 75 10.73 10.88 17.60
N HIS A 76 11.44 11.51 16.67
CA HIS A 76 11.93 12.86 16.82
C HIS A 76 11.31 13.73 15.72
N TRP A 77 10.92 14.94 16.09
CA TRP A 77 10.18 15.82 15.19
C TRP A 77 11.07 16.54 14.17
N ASP A 78 12.33 16.79 14.55
CA ASP A 78 13.33 17.45 13.71
C ASP A 78 14.69 16.76 13.82
N MET A 79 15.20 16.26 12.69
CA MET A 79 16.51 15.60 12.65
C MET A 79 17.68 16.55 12.95
N ALA A 80 17.53 17.85 12.69
CA ALA A 80 18.56 18.87 12.94
C ALA A 80 18.55 19.40 14.38
N PHE A 81 17.63 18.95 15.24
CA PHE A 81 17.46 19.46 16.60
C PHE A 81 17.46 21.00 16.69
N GLN A 82 16.80 21.66 15.73
CA GLN A 82 16.74 23.12 15.61
C GLN A 82 18.11 23.80 15.50
N GLY A 83 19.10 23.10 14.93
CA GLY A 83 20.45 23.63 14.78
C GLY A 83 21.22 23.73 16.10
N HIS A 84 20.84 22.93 17.11
CA HIS A 84 21.53 22.92 18.40
C HIS A 84 23.03 22.62 18.21
N ALA A 85 23.90 23.31 18.96
CA ALA A 85 25.36 23.24 18.78
C ALA A 85 25.98 21.84 19.02
N LEU A 86 25.25 20.96 19.70
CA LEU A 86 25.64 19.56 19.96
C LEU A 86 24.80 18.56 19.17
N ALA A 87 24.04 19.00 18.18
CA ALA A 87 23.26 18.12 17.33
C ALA A 87 24.18 17.23 16.49
N TYR A 88 23.77 15.98 16.30
CA TYR A 88 24.46 15.09 15.37
C TYR A 88 24.28 15.60 13.94
N GLU A 89 25.39 15.77 13.22
CA GLU A 89 25.36 16.17 11.82
C GLU A 89 25.01 14.97 10.92
N TRP A 90 23.85 15.05 10.27
CA TRP A 90 23.41 14.04 9.31
C TRP A 90 24.05 14.26 7.94
N PRO A 91 24.35 13.18 7.18
CA PRO A 91 24.77 13.32 5.80
C PRO A 91 23.67 13.99 4.95
N GLY A 92 24.05 14.78 3.95
CA GLY A 92 23.09 15.47 3.05
C GLY A 92 22.07 14.53 2.40
N ALA A 93 22.44 13.27 2.15
CA ALA A 93 21.55 12.23 1.67
C ALA A 93 20.38 11.94 2.64
N ALA A 94 20.59 12.01 3.96
CA ALA A 94 19.52 11.80 4.94
C ALA A 94 18.48 12.93 4.88
N TYR A 95 18.93 14.19 4.74
CA TYR A 95 18.04 15.33 4.53
C TYR A 95 17.27 15.22 3.22
N LEU A 96 17.93 14.81 2.13
CA LEU A 96 17.27 14.57 0.85
C LEU A 96 16.18 13.51 1.00
N MET A 97 16.49 12.35 1.59
CA MET A 97 15.51 11.28 1.79
C MET A 97 14.32 11.76 2.64
N MET A 98 14.56 12.52 3.72
CA MET A 98 13.49 13.09 4.53
C MET A 98 12.66 14.17 3.80
N GLY A 99 13.28 14.96 2.93
CA GLY A 99 12.56 15.87 2.04
C GLY A 99 11.63 15.11 1.09
N LEU A 100 12.10 14.01 0.51
CA LEU A 100 11.29 13.13 -0.33
C LEU A 100 10.15 12.44 0.45
N VAL A 101 10.37 12.07 1.72
CA VAL A 101 9.31 11.60 2.62
C VAL A 101 8.20 12.66 2.70
N GLY A 102 8.55 13.94 2.87
CA GLY A 102 7.60 15.05 2.90
C GLY A 102 6.78 15.17 1.61
N ILE A 103 7.45 15.13 0.45
CA ILE A 103 6.79 15.21 -0.87
C ILE A 103 5.84 14.03 -1.09
N GLY A 104 6.30 12.80 -0.81
CA GLY A 104 5.47 11.60 -0.88
C GLY A 104 4.26 11.67 0.06
N GLY A 105 4.46 12.24 1.25
CA GLY A 105 3.41 12.44 2.25
C GLY A 105 2.32 13.40 1.77
N ILE A 106 2.69 14.52 1.15
CA ILE A 106 1.73 15.47 0.57
C ILE A 106 0.90 14.81 -0.54
N ALA A 107 1.55 14.06 -1.43
CA ALA A 107 0.85 13.35 -2.50
C ALA A 107 -0.11 12.26 -1.95
N ALA A 108 0.31 11.54 -0.91
CA ALA A 108 -0.53 10.57 -0.21
C ALA A 108 -1.72 11.24 0.49
N ILE A 109 -1.53 12.40 1.13
CA ILE A 109 -2.61 13.21 1.73
C ILE A 109 -3.62 13.61 0.67
N ALA A 110 -3.20 14.05 -0.51
CA ALA A 110 -4.10 14.36 -1.61
C ALA A 110 -4.92 13.13 -2.04
N GLY A 111 -4.29 11.95 -2.16
CA GLY A 111 -4.98 10.70 -2.42
C GLY A 111 -6.00 10.32 -1.33
N GLY A 112 -5.67 10.56 -0.06
CA GLY A 112 -6.58 10.34 1.07
C GLY A 112 -7.75 11.34 1.10
N ALA A 113 -7.50 12.60 0.78
CA ALA A 113 -8.54 13.62 0.69
C ALA A 113 -9.55 13.30 -0.42
N ILE A 114 -9.07 12.81 -1.57
CA ILE A 114 -9.92 12.32 -2.65
C ILE A 114 -10.78 11.14 -2.16
N PHE A 115 -10.21 10.20 -1.41
CA PHE A 115 -10.97 9.08 -0.85
C PHE A 115 -12.11 9.57 0.04
N VAL A 116 -11.83 10.51 0.95
CA VAL A 116 -12.85 11.10 1.83
C VAL A 116 -13.92 11.81 1.01
N TYR A 117 -13.53 12.67 0.07
CA TYR A 117 -14.46 13.39 -0.80
C TYR A 117 -15.39 12.44 -1.56
N VAL A 118 -14.83 11.44 -2.24
CA VAL A 118 -15.59 10.47 -3.02
C VAL A 118 -16.50 9.64 -2.13
N THR A 119 -16.01 9.16 -0.99
CA THR A 119 -16.76 8.28 -0.08
C THR A 119 -17.90 9.04 0.59
N VAL A 120 -17.58 10.12 1.32
CA VAL A 120 -18.58 10.92 2.04
C VAL A 120 -19.54 11.57 1.04
N GLY A 121 -19.01 12.09 -0.07
CA GLY A 121 -19.85 12.72 -1.07
C GLY A 121 -20.81 11.76 -1.74
N SER A 122 -20.42 10.50 -1.97
CA SER A 122 -21.35 9.48 -2.49
C SER A 122 -22.42 9.08 -1.48
N LEU A 123 -22.10 9.07 -0.18
CA LEU A 123 -23.10 8.79 0.85
C LEU A 123 -24.12 9.92 1.04
N LEU A 124 -23.69 11.17 0.93
CA LEU A 124 -24.56 12.34 1.13
C LEU A 124 -25.34 12.72 -0.14
N TRP A 125 -24.65 12.78 -1.28
CA TRP A 125 -25.19 13.33 -2.54
C TRP A 125 -25.32 12.30 -3.67
N GLY A 126 -24.83 11.07 -3.48
CA GLY A 126 -24.99 10.00 -4.48
C GLY A 126 -26.47 9.70 -4.71
N LYS A 127 -26.89 9.64 -5.98
CA LYS A 127 -28.26 9.27 -6.35
C LYS A 127 -28.59 7.89 -5.81
N LYS A 128 -29.82 7.70 -5.33
CA LYS A 128 -30.29 6.37 -4.92
C LYS A 128 -30.36 5.49 -6.16
N LEU A 129 -29.72 4.33 -6.08
CA LEU A 129 -29.83 3.31 -7.11
C LEU A 129 -31.25 2.75 -7.08
N ASP A 130 -31.89 2.69 -8.25
CA ASP A 130 -33.18 2.03 -8.38
C ASP A 130 -33.01 0.56 -8.01
N THR A 131 -33.98 0.02 -7.26
CA THR A 131 -33.99 -1.39 -6.82
C THR A 131 -34.05 -2.39 -7.98
N GLY A 132 -34.19 -1.91 -9.23
CA GLY A 132 -34.54 -2.71 -10.38
C GLY A 132 -35.93 -3.33 -10.22
N ASN A 133 -36.38 -4.04 -11.24
CA ASN A 133 -37.61 -4.84 -11.15
C ASN A 133 -37.32 -6.04 -10.25
N VAL A 134 -37.95 -6.06 -9.07
CA VAL A 134 -37.87 -7.21 -8.16
C VAL A 134 -38.61 -8.38 -8.82
N SER A 135 -37.88 -9.44 -9.16
CA SER A 135 -38.46 -10.64 -9.77
C SER A 135 -38.47 -11.78 -8.76
N ALA A 136 -39.59 -12.49 -8.67
CA ALA A 136 -39.68 -13.75 -7.93
C ALA A 136 -38.85 -14.87 -8.60
N LYS A 137 -38.47 -14.71 -9.87
CA LYS A 137 -37.47 -15.57 -10.50
C LYS A 137 -36.10 -15.15 -9.99
N PHE A 138 -35.47 -16.06 -9.24
CA PHE A 138 -34.05 -15.95 -8.88
C PHE A 138 -33.25 -15.64 -10.15
N THR A 139 -32.64 -14.45 -10.19
CA THR A 139 -31.66 -14.15 -11.21
C THR A 139 -30.38 -14.81 -10.72
N PRO A 140 -29.86 -15.84 -11.40
CA PRO A 140 -28.57 -16.38 -11.03
C PRO A 140 -27.57 -15.25 -11.19
N VAL A 141 -27.12 -14.70 -10.05
CA VAL A 141 -25.89 -13.93 -10.01
C VAL A 141 -24.88 -14.91 -10.56
N SER A 142 -24.31 -14.61 -11.73
CA SER A 142 -23.15 -15.33 -12.19
C SER A 142 -22.21 -15.30 -11.00
N ARG A 143 -22.01 -16.44 -10.31
CA ARG A 143 -20.77 -16.59 -9.57
C ARG A 143 -19.74 -16.16 -10.61
N ALA A 144 -18.76 -15.36 -10.22
CA ALA A 144 -17.50 -15.39 -10.94
C ALA A 144 -17.13 -16.87 -10.89
N ALA A 145 -17.61 -17.64 -11.86
CA ALA A 145 -17.36 -19.04 -11.95
C ALA A 145 -15.84 -19.05 -11.99
N PRO A 146 -15.16 -19.82 -11.11
CA PRO A 146 -13.78 -20.14 -11.39
C PRO A 146 -13.77 -20.48 -12.87
N SER A 147 -12.99 -19.76 -13.67
CA SER A 147 -12.94 -19.98 -15.11
C SER A 147 -12.86 -21.48 -15.35
N ALA A 148 -13.38 -22.02 -16.45
CA ALA A 148 -13.38 -23.47 -16.68
C ALA A 148 -11.99 -24.12 -16.42
N VAL A 149 -10.91 -23.33 -16.54
CA VAL A 149 -9.51 -23.58 -16.14
C VAL A 149 -9.32 -24.01 -14.67
N ALA A 150 -10.11 -23.51 -13.72
CA ALA A 150 -10.04 -23.86 -12.30
C ALA A 150 -10.88 -25.10 -11.93
N GLN A 151 -11.66 -25.64 -12.88
CA GLN A 151 -12.49 -26.84 -12.67
C GLN A 151 -11.91 -28.10 -13.32
N THR A 152 -10.91 -27.97 -14.20
CA THR A 152 -10.22 -29.11 -14.83
C THR A 152 -8.83 -29.30 -14.23
N TYR A 153 -8.72 -30.24 -13.29
CA TYR A 153 -7.40 -30.75 -12.88
C TYR A 153 -6.76 -31.49 -14.07
N GLY A 154 -5.67 -30.93 -14.59
CA GLY A 154 -4.61 -31.73 -15.22
C GLY A 154 -4.57 -31.85 -16.75
N SER A 155 -5.39 -31.15 -17.56
CA SER A 155 -5.29 -31.33 -19.02
C SER A 155 -5.49 -30.11 -19.93
N VAL A 156 -5.61 -28.88 -19.42
CA VAL A 156 -5.71 -27.70 -20.30
C VAL A 156 -4.88 -26.53 -19.74
N GLY A 157 -3.60 -26.51 -20.11
CA GLY A 157 -2.72 -25.36 -19.90
C GLY A 157 -2.36 -25.07 -18.44
N PHE A 158 -1.38 -24.20 -18.25
CA PHE A 158 -0.99 -23.76 -16.93
C PHE A 158 -2.15 -22.95 -16.32
N ALA A 159 -2.77 -23.45 -15.24
CA ALA A 159 -4.02 -22.90 -14.74
C ALA A 159 -3.90 -21.46 -14.20
N ALA A 160 -2.69 -21.06 -13.78
CA ALA A 160 -2.45 -19.74 -13.20
C ALA A 160 -1.01 -19.26 -13.45
N PRO A 161 -0.61 -19.01 -14.72
CA PRO A 161 0.71 -18.47 -15.07
C PRO A 161 1.05 -17.22 -14.29
N GLY A 162 0.11 -16.28 -14.19
CA GLY A 162 0.33 -15.03 -13.45
C GLY A 162 0.60 -15.25 -11.98
N THR A 163 -0.23 -16.04 -11.29
CA THR A 163 -0.06 -16.32 -9.86
C THR A 163 1.24 -17.07 -9.58
N PHE A 164 1.59 -18.03 -10.43
CA PHE A 164 2.85 -18.75 -10.29
C PHE A 164 4.06 -17.85 -10.52
N VAL A 165 4.04 -17.01 -11.55
CA VAL A 165 5.11 -16.02 -11.79
C VAL A 165 5.26 -15.10 -10.58
N LEU A 166 4.14 -14.60 -10.05
CA LEU A 166 4.13 -13.77 -8.84
C LEU A 166 4.74 -14.52 -7.64
N ALA A 167 4.33 -15.77 -7.42
CA ALA A 167 4.86 -16.62 -6.36
C ALA A 167 6.37 -16.86 -6.50
N MET A 168 6.85 -17.10 -7.73
CA MET A 168 8.27 -17.26 -8.01
C MET A 168 9.05 -15.96 -7.77
N VAL A 169 8.52 -14.80 -8.16
CA VAL A 169 9.13 -13.50 -7.86
C VAL A 169 9.27 -13.29 -6.36
N PHE A 170 8.20 -13.56 -5.58
CA PHE A 170 8.25 -13.45 -4.12
C PHE A 170 9.20 -14.47 -3.49
N LEU A 171 9.23 -15.70 -3.98
CA LEU A 171 10.14 -16.75 -3.50
C LEU A 171 11.60 -16.36 -3.75
N ILE A 172 11.93 -15.90 -4.96
CA ILE A 172 13.27 -15.44 -5.31
C ILE A 172 13.66 -14.24 -4.44
N ALA A 173 12.76 -13.26 -4.29
CA ALA A 173 13.00 -12.11 -3.43
C ALA A 173 13.25 -12.54 -1.97
N PHE A 174 12.46 -13.48 -1.44
CA PHE A 174 12.64 -14.03 -0.10
C PHE A 174 14.01 -14.72 0.05
N VAL A 175 14.36 -15.62 -0.88
CA VAL A 175 15.65 -16.34 -0.85
C VAL A 175 16.81 -15.36 -0.88
N LEU A 176 16.79 -14.38 -1.79
CA LEU A 176 17.82 -13.35 -1.87
C LEU A 176 17.91 -12.54 -0.58
N TYR A 177 16.78 -12.05 -0.07
CA TYR A 177 16.77 -11.23 1.14
C TYR A 177 17.24 -12.03 2.35
N TYR A 178 16.85 -13.30 2.48
CA TYR A 178 17.27 -14.19 3.55
C TYR A 178 18.80 -14.34 3.58
N PHE A 179 19.41 -14.74 2.45
CA PHE A 179 20.85 -14.97 2.40
C PHE A 179 21.66 -13.66 2.51
N ILE A 180 21.18 -12.56 1.95
CA ILE A 180 21.82 -11.24 2.09
C ILE A 180 21.82 -10.81 3.57
N ASN A 181 20.67 -10.90 4.24
CA ASN A 181 20.57 -10.51 5.65
C ASN A 181 21.34 -11.45 6.57
N TRP A 182 21.37 -12.75 6.28
CA TRP A 182 22.24 -13.69 7.01
C TRP A 182 23.69 -13.27 6.88
N LYS A 183 24.19 -13.02 5.67
CA LYS A 183 25.57 -12.56 5.46
C LYS A 183 25.88 -11.27 6.21
N TYR A 184 24.98 -10.28 6.15
CA TYR A 184 25.15 -9.03 6.91
C TYR A 184 25.19 -9.28 8.43
N LEU A 185 24.31 -10.14 8.94
CA LEU A 185 24.28 -10.46 10.36
C LEU A 185 25.57 -11.17 10.80
N SER A 186 26.09 -12.10 10.00
CA SER A 186 27.32 -12.83 10.31
C SER A 186 28.57 -11.94 10.31
N THR A 187 28.56 -10.80 9.62
CA THR A 187 29.68 -9.85 9.63
C THR A 187 29.62 -8.83 10.77
N LEU A 188 28.46 -8.66 11.40
CA LEU A 188 28.22 -7.63 12.42
C LEU A 188 28.33 -8.17 13.85
N TRP A 189 27.98 -9.43 14.05
CA TRP A 189 28.40 -10.16 15.24
C TRP A 189 29.82 -10.64 15.00
N GLY A 190 30.78 -10.20 15.82
CA GLY A 190 32.19 -10.57 15.76
C GLY A 190 32.46 -12.05 16.10
N LEU A 191 31.63 -12.96 15.58
CA LEU A 191 31.78 -14.41 15.64
C LEU A 191 32.57 -14.94 14.42
N SER A 192 33.20 -14.06 13.64
CA SER A 192 34.19 -14.43 12.63
C SER A 192 35.56 -14.64 13.24
#